data_AF-A0A959P3I9-F1
#
_entry.id   AF-A0A959P3I9-F1
#
_cell.length_a   1.000
_cell.length_b   1.000
_cell.length_c   1.000
_cell.angle_alpha   90.00
_cell.angle_beta   90.00
_cell.angle_gamma   90.00
#
_symmetry.space_group_name_H-M   'P 1'
#
loop_
_entity.id
_entity.type
_entity.pdbx_description
1 polymer ?
#
loop_
_entity_poly.entity_id
_entity_poly.type
_entity_poly.pdbx_seq_one_letter_code
_entity_poly.pdbx_strand_id
1 'polypeptide(L)'
;MLNAYPQTHEVLLEASPHFNKLNNKILRKTLATRVNVEQAAKIADVKLEALLIKLNKSINIDIDKMETQMNIETEKTIINDKPEILLNIDKEKIKKLDVRPIIDSGKDPFLDIMSYIKDLNDDEIFFF
;
A
#
# COMPACT_ATOMS: atom_id res chain seq x y z
N MET A 1 0.58 -11.24 -1.92
CA MET A 1 0.97 -11.96 -3.15
C MET A 1 1.39 -13.40 -2.88
N LEU A 2 2.53 -13.68 -2.21
CA LEU A 2 3.04 -15.06 -2.03
C LEU A 2 2.07 -16.02 -1.31
N ASN A 3 1.20 -15.53 -0.43
CA ASN A 3 0.17 -16.36 0.22
C ASN A 3 -1.00 -16.68 -0.72
N ALA A 4 -1.32 -15.76 -1.64
CA ALA A 4 -2.43 -15.92 -2.58
C ALA A 4 -2.01 -16.72 -3.83
N TYR A 5 -0.75 -16.58 -4.24
CA TYR A 5 -0.19 -17.20 -5.44
C TYR A 5 1.16 -17.87 -5.11
N PRO A 6 1.17 -19.10 -4.57
CA PRO A 6 2.39 -19.80 -4.18
C PRO A 6 3.41 -19.96 -5.31
N GLN A 7 2.95 -20.09 -6.56
CA GLN A 7 3.77 -20.19 -7.77
C GLN A 7 4.67 -18.97 -8.02
N THR A 8 4.34 -17.80 -7.44
CA THR A 8 5.17 -16.60 -7.55
C THR A 8 6.47 -16.70 -6.76
N HIS A 9 6.56 -17.65 -5.82
CA HIS A 9 7.75 -17.88 -5.01
C HIS A 9 8.97 -18.30 -5.85
N GLU A 10 8.78 -19.25 -6.77
CA GLU A 10 9.87 -19.70 -7.65
C GLU A 10 10.32 -18.59 -8.60
N VAL A 11 9.38 -17.82 -9.14
CA VAL A 11 9.67 -16.68 -10.02
C VAL A 11 10.53 -15.62 -9.32
N LEU A 12 10.26 -15.36 -8.04
CA LEU A 12 11.09 -14.45 -7.25
C LEU A 12 12.50 -15.00 -7.06
N LEU A 13 12.64 -16.28 -6.73
CA LEU A 13 13.97 -16.90 -6.57
C LEU A 13 14.78 -16.87 -7.88
N GLU A 14 14.13 -17.11 -9.02
CA GLU A 14 14.76 -17.01 -10.35
C GLU A 14 15.11 -15.57 -10.75
N ALA A 15 14.35 -14.59 -10.26
CA ALA A 15 14.58 -13.19 -10.60
C ALA A 15 15.87 -12.63 -9.97
N SER A 16 16.22 -13.03 -8.74
CA SER A 16 17.44 -12.57 -8.08
C SER A 16 17.79 -13.42 -6.85
N PRO A 17 19.09 -13.67 -6.60
CA PRO A 17 19.54 -14.37 -5.39
C PRO A 17 19.21 -13.63 -4.09
N HIS A 18 18.89 -12.33 -4.16
CA HIS A 18 18.40 -11.54 -3.01
C HIS A 18 17.12 -12.12 -2.40
N PHE A 19 16.32 -12.83 -3.17
CA PHE A 19 15.06 -13.45 -2.73
C PHE A 19 15.26 -14.78 -1.99
N ASN A 20 16.48 -15.33 -1.89
CA ASN A 20 16.75 -16.58 -1.18
C ASN A 20 16.27 -16.60 0.28
N LYS A 21 16.22 -15.43 0.93
CA LYS A 21 15.70 -15.29 2.30
C LYS A 21 14.22 -15.68 2.40
N LEU A 22 13.46 -15.63 1.30
CA LEU A 22 12.05 -16.06 1.24
C LEU A 22 11.88 -17.58 1.32
N ASN A 23 12.93 -18.39 1.18
CA ASN A 23 12.86 -19.84 1.41
C ASN A 23 12.58 -20.18 2.88
N ASN A 24 13.01 -19.32 3.80
CA ASN A 24 12.66 -19.48 5.20
C ASN A 24 11.21 -19.01 5.43
N LYS A 25 10.33 -19.93 5.86
CA LYS A 25 8.91 -19.65 6.11
C LYS A 25 8.66 -18.46 7.05
N ILE A 26 9.49 -18.28 8.06
CA ILE A 26 9.37 -17.18 9.04
C ILE A 26 9.74 -15.85 8.39
N LEU A 27 10.86 -15.81 7.66
CA LEU A 27 11.30 -14.61 6.93
C LEU A 27 10.33 -14.24 5.82
N ARG A 28 9.79 -15.23 5.10
CA ARG A 28 8.76 -15.02 4.09
C ARG A 28 7.53 -14.33 4.67
N LYS A 29 7.03 -14.78 5.82
CA LYS A 29 5.86 -14.18 6.48
C LYS A 29 6.12 -12.76 7.00
N THR A 30 7.34 -12.45 7.40
CA THR A 30 7.67 -11.13 7.98
C THR A 30 8.03 -10.10 6.92
N LEU A 31 8.83 -10.48 5.93
CA LEU A 31 9.29 -9.59 4.86
C LEU A 31 8.21 -9.36 3.80
N ALA A 32 7.56 -10.42 3.30
CA ALA A 32 6.60 -10.31 2.20
C ALA A 32 5.29 -9.59 2.59
N THR A 33 5.01 -9.44 3.89
CA THR A 33 3.83 -8.70 4.37
C THR A 33 4.07 -7.19 4.45
N ARG A 34 5.33 -6.74 4.52
CA ARG A 34 5.70 -5.34 4.75
C ARG A 34 6.31 -4.64 3.53
N VAL A 35 6.54 -5.38 2.45
CA VAL A 35 7.27 -4.93 1.27
C VAL A 35 6.39 -5.14 0.04
N ASN A 36 6.28 -4.11 -0.80
CA ASN A 36 5.60 -4.22 -2.10
C ASN A 36 6.57 -4.66 -3.22
N VAL A 37 6.04 -4.99 -4.40
CA VAL A 37 6.85 -5.51 -5.52
C VAL A 37 7.88 -4.49 -6.02
N GLU A 38 7.55 -3.19 -5.99
CA GLU A 38 8.49 -2.11 -6.35
C GLU A 38 9.68 -2.06 -5.40
N GLN A 39 9.43 -2.07 -4.09
CA GLN A 39 10.47 -2.07 -3.07
C GLN A 39 11.32 -3.34 -3.15
N ALA A 40 10.68 -4.49 -3.37
CA ALA A 40 11.38 -5.75 -3.59
C ALA A 40 12.31 -5.68 -4.82
N ALA A 41 11.85 -5.09 -5.91
CA ALA A 41 12.65 -4.89 -7.12
C ALA A 41 13.86 -3.99 -6.87
N LYS A 42 13.68 -2.88 -6.14
CA LYS A 42 14.76 -1.99 -5.72
C LYS A 42 15.79 -2.68 -4.82
N ILE A 43 15.35 -3.49 -3.85
CA ILE A 43 16.24 -4.22 -2.94
C ILE A 43 17.07 -5.28 -3.67
N ALA A 44 16.47 -5.91 -4.68
CA ALA A 44 17.09 -6.99 -5.44
C ALA A 44 17.83 -6.53 -6.71
N ASP A 45 17.91 -5.22 -6.93
CA ASP A 45 18.49 -4.55 -8.11
C ASP A 45 17.96 -5.13 -9.44
N VAL A 46 16.65 -5.38 -9.50
CA VAL A 46 15.96 -5.87 -10.69
C VAL A 46 15.01 -4.81 -11.26
N LYS A 47 14.89 -4.76 -12.58
CA LYS A 47 13.92 -3.88 -13.25
C LYS A 47 12.50 -4.29 -12.87
N LEU A 48 11.72 -3.34 -12.34
CA LEU A 48 10.35 -3.57 -11.89
C LEU A 48 9.46 -4.14 -12.99
N GLU A 49 9.52 -3.56 -14.19
CA GLU A 49 8.72 -4.00 -15.35
C GLU A 49 8.98 -5.47 -15.68
N ALA A 50 10.25 -5.86 -15.78
CA ALA A 50 10.64 -7.23 -16.07
C ALA A 50 10.17 -8.20 -14.98
N LEU A 51 10.22 -7.78 -13.71
CA LEU A 51 9.74 -8.58 -12.59
C LEU A 51 8.21 -8.76 -12.64
N LEU A 52 7.46 -7.68 -12.88
CA LEU A 52 6.01 -7.72 -12.99
C LEU A 52 5.56 -8.59 -14.16
N ILE A 53 6.22 -8.51 -15.31
CA ILE A 53 5.91 -9.36 -16.47
C ILE A 53 6.08 -10.83 -16.09
N LYS A 54 7.21 -11.22 -15.48
CA LYS A 54 7.44 -12.60 -15.07
C LYS A 54 6.42 -13.08 -14.04
N LEU A 55 6.11 -12.25 -13.06
CA LEU A 55 5.12 -12.56 -12.02
C LEU A 55 3.72 -12.73 -12.61
N ASN A 56 3.28 -11.82 -13.49
CA ASN A 56 1.97 -11.87 -14.12
C ASN A 56 1.81 -13.09 -15.05
N LYS A 57 2.85 -13.46 -15.80
CA LYS A 57 2.86 -14.70 -16.60
C LYS A 57 2.65 -15.93 -15.72
N SER A 58 3.27 -15.97 -14.55
CA SER A 58 3.18 -17.12 -13.64
C SER A 58 1.79 -17.33 -13.04
N ILE A 59 0.96 -16.29 -12.99
CA ILE A 59 -0.41 -16.33 -12.49
C ILE A 59 -1.44 -16.42 -13.63
N ASN A 60 -0.98 -16.70 -14.85
CA ASN A 60 -1.78 -16.78 -16.08
C ASN A 60 -2.64 -15.53 -16.33
N ILE A 61 -2.14 -14.36 -15.89
CA ILE A 61 -2.71 -13.08 -16.27
C ILE A 61 -2.15 -12.73 -17.64
N ASP A 62 -3.04 -12.70 -18.62
CA ASP A 62 -2.73 -12.41 -20.01
C ASP A 62 -2.23 -10.97 -20.17
N ILE A 63 -0.91 -10.83 -20.35
CA ILE A 63 -0.21 -9.53 -20.37
C ILE A 63 -0.43 -8.80 -21.70
N ASP A 64 -0.86 -9.52 -22.75
CA ASP A 64 -1.18 -8.95 -24.05
C ASP A 64 -2.35 -7.95 -23.98
N LYS A 65 -3.08 -7.89 -22.86
CA LYS A 65 -4.11 -6.87 -22.58
C LYS A 65 -3.61 -5.67 -21.75
N MET A 66 -2.37 -5.67 -21.26
CA MET A 66 -1.81 -4.59 -20.43
C MET A 66 -0.99 -3.56 -21.20
N GLU A 67 -0.66 -3.80 -22.49
CA GLU A 67 0.12 -2.85 -23.30
C GLU A 67 -0.58 -1.50 -23.52
N THR A 68 -1.89 -1.40 -23.28
CA THR A 68 -2.65 -0.15 -23.47
C THR A 68 -2.56 0.85 -22.31
N GLN A 69 -1.79 0.58 -21.24
CA GLN A 69 -1.76 1.44 -20.04
C GLN A 69 -0.39 1.95 -19.61
N MET A 70 0.63 1.92 -20.47
CA MET A 70 1.93 2.54 -20.18
C MET A 70 2.07 3.99 -20.66
N ASN A 71 0.96 4.63 -21.04
CA ASN A 71 0.90 6.07 -21.26
C ASN A 71 -0.21 6.69 -20.41
N ILE A 72 -0.09 6.57 -19.08
CA ILE A 72 -0.85 7.42 -18.15
C ILE A 72 0.17 8.09 -17.24
N GLU A 73 0.41 9.35 -17.59
CA GLU A 73 0.97 10.37 -16.72
C GLU A 73 0.31 10.27 -15.34
N THR A 74 1.12 10.05 -14.30
CA THR A 74 0.93 10.60 -12.95
C THR A 74 -0.47 10.65 -12.35
N GLU A 75 -1.32 9.65 -12.53
CA GLU A 75 -2.53 9.52 -11.72
C GLU A 75 -2.47 8.24 -10.90
N LYS A 76 -2.17 8.45 -9.62
CA LYS A 76 -2.30 7.48 -8.54
C LYS A 76 -3.74 6.95 -8.53
N THR A 77 -4.02 5.91 -9.30
CA THR A 77 -5.16 5.02 -9.04
C THR A 77 -4.80 4.17 -7.82
N ILE A 78 -4.83 4.84 -6.66
CA ILE A 78 -5.15 4.16 -5.41
C ILE A 78 -6.49 3.50 -5.69
N ILE A 79 -6.58 2.18 -5.58
CA ILE A 79 -7.87 1.51 -5.46
C ILE A 79 -8.47 2.05 -4.16
N ASN A 80 -9.17 3.16 -4.29
CA ASN A 80 -9.94 3.79 -3.24
C ASN A 80 -11.22 2.98 -3.11
N ASP A 81 -11.14 1.80 -2.50
CA ASP A 81 -12.27 1.32 -1.70
C ASP A 81 -12.37 2.25 -0.48
N LYS A 82 -12.74 3.52 -0.73
CA LYS A 82 -13.20 4.39 0.34
C LYS A 82 -14.42 3.66 0.93
N PRO A 83 -14.43 3.38 2.24
CA PRO A 83 -15.60 2.77 2.85
C PRO A 83 -16.84 3.58 2.50
N GLU A 84 -17.96 2.90 2.23
CA GLU A 84 -19.20 3.49 1.73
C GLU A 84 -19.67 4.68 2.56
N ILE A 85 -19.36 4.65 3.87
CA ILE A 85 -19.62 5.75 4.80
C ILE A 85 -18.95 7.07 4.41
N LEU A 86 -17.76 7.03 3.79
CA LEU A 86 -17.04 8.22 3.32
C LEU A 86 -17.53 8.71 1.95
N LEU A 87 -18.33 7.92 1.23
CA LEU A 87 -18.93 8.32 -0.05
C LEU A 87 -20.23 9.09 0.18
N ASN A 88 -20.97 8.75 1.24
CA ASN A 88 -22.31 9.26 1.49
C ASN A 88 -22.41 10.25 2.67
N ILE A 89 -21.28 10.63 3.29
CA ILE A 89 -21.29 11.58 4.41
C ILE A 89 -21.33 13.04 3.93
N ASP A 90 -22.15 13.85 4.59
CA ASP A 90 -22.17 15.30 4.40
C ASP A 90 -20.83 15.91 4.82
N LYS A 91 -20.30 16.80 3.98
CA LYS A 91 -18.99 17.44 4.22
C LYS A 91 -18.93 18.22 5.53
N GLU A 92 -20.07 18.69 6.03
CA GLU A 92 -20.19 19.45 7.28
C GLU A 92 -19.96 18.58 8.54
N LYS A 93 -20.16 17.27 8.40
CA LYS A 93 -19.92 16.26 9.44
C LYS A 93 -18.45 15.80 9.49
N ILE A 94 -17.62 16.26 8.55
CA ILE A 94 -16.19 15.98 8.54
C ILE A 94 -15.47 17.09 9.31
N LYS A 95 -14.92 16.76 10.48
CA LYS A 95 -14.04 17.64 11.26
C LYS A 95 -12.59 17.30 10.98
N LYS A 96 -11.76 18.31 10.74
CA LYS A 96 -10.33 18.12 10.45
C LYS A 96 -9.46 18.97 11.38
N LEU A 97 -8.50 18.34 12.04
CA LEU A 97 -7.39 18.96 12.74
C LEU A 97 -6.12 18.76 11.88
N ASP A 98 -5.20 19.71 11.86
CA ASP A 98 -3.87 19.52 11.26
C ASP A 98 -2.85 19.51 12.38
N VAL A 99 -2.31 18.33 12.68
CA VAL A 99 -1.37 18.18 13.81
C VAL A 99 0.09 18.43 13.42
N ARG A 100 0.40 18.63 12.13
CA ARG A 100 1.78 18.85 11.67
C ARG A 100 2.45 20.05 12.35
N PRO A 101 1.79 21.23 12.50
CA PRO A 101 2.40 22.36 13.19
C PRO A 101 2.71 22.08 14.67
N ILE A 102 1.92 21.23 15.32
CA ILE A 102 2.11 20.85 16.73
C ILE A 102 3.34 19.96 16.86
N ILE A 103 3.45 18.96 15.99
CA ILE A 103 4.59 18.05 15.90
C ILE A 103 5.87 18.82 15.54
N ASP A 104 5.80 19.73 14.56
CA ASP A 104 6.93 20.57 14.14
C ASP A 104 7.42 21.48 15.26
N SER A 105 6.54 21.85 16.21
CA SER A 105 6.89 22.61 17.41
C SER A 105 7.52 21.76 18.53
N GLY A 106 7.67 20.44 18.32
CA GLY A 106 8.21 19.50 19.31
C GLY A 106 7.22 19.13 20.42
N LYS A 107 5.92 19.41 20.24
CA LYS A 107 4.85 19.11 21.20
C LYS A 107 4.06 17.88 20.76
N ASP A 108 3.48 17.17 21.73
CA ASP A 108 2.62 16.02 21.49
C ASP A 108 1.17 16.49 21.22
N PRO A 109 0.57 16.19 20.05
CA PRO A 109 -0.80 16.57 19.71
C PRO A 109 -1.89 15.73 20.39
N PHE A 110 -1.53 14.75 21.22
CA PHE A 110 -2.49 13.83 21.83
C PHE A 110 -3.60 14.55 22.61
N LEU A 111 -3.26 15.56 23.40
CA LEU A 111 -4.26 16.30 24.21
C LEU A 111 -5.21 17.10 23.32
N ASP A 112 -4.70 17.70 22.24
CA ASP A 112 -5.51 18.43 21.26
C ASP A 112 -6.50 17.50 20.57
N ILE A 113 -6.02 16.34 20.09
CA ILE A 113 -6.85 15.29 19.48
C ILE A 113 -7.95 14.85 20.46
N MET A 114 -7.59 14.58 21.72
CA MET A 114 -8.55 14.08 22.71
C MET A 114 -9.62 15.11 23.07
N SER A 115 -9.27 16.40 23.08
CA SER A 115 -10.25 17.48 23.25
C SER A 115 -11.24 17.52 22.08
N TYR A 116 -10.75 17.40 20.84
CA TYR A 116 -11.61 17.38 19.65
C TYR A 116 -12.53 16.16 19.59
N ILE A 117 -12.05 14.98 20.00
CA ILE A 117 -12.87 13.77 20.06
C ILE A 117 -14.00 13.91 21.10
N LYS A 118 -13.75 14.59 22.21
CA LYS A 118 -14.75 14.78 23.27
C LYS A 118 -15.97 15.59 22.81
N ASP A 119 -15.75 16.51 21.87
CA ASP A 119 -16.79 17.40 21.33
C ASP A 119 -17.41 16.86 20.02
N LEU A 120 -17.03 15.64 19.60
CA LEU A 120 -17.51 15.02 18.37
C LEU A 120 -18.86 14.34 18.59
N ASN A 121 -19.82 14.59 17.70
CA ASN A 121 -21.12 13.90 17.72
C ASN A 121 -21.02 12.49 17.08
N ASP A 122 -21.95 11.60 17.44
CA ASP A 122 -21.97 10.20 16.99
C ASP A 122 -22.06 10.02 15.46
N ASP A 123 -22.54 11.05 14.73
CA ASP A 123 -22.68 11.06 13.27
C ASP A 123 -21.57 11.86 12.55
N GLU A 124 -20.56 12.34 13.27
CA GLU A 124 -19.44 13.10 12.74
C GLU A 124 -18.16 12.26 12.63
N ILE A 125 -17.32 12.58 11.63
CA ILE A 125 -16.05 11.90 11.37
C ILE A 125 -14.90 12.89 11.59
N PHE A 126 -13.89 12.46 12.35
CA PHE A 126 -12.71 13.25 12.67
C PHE A 126 -11.46 12.76 11.93
N PHE A 127 -10.71 13.69 11.32
CA PHE A 127 -9.39 13.49 10.73
C PHE A 127 -8.36 14.39 11.42
N PHE A 128 -7.15 13.91 11.68
CA PHE A 128 -6.05 14.66 12.31
C PHE A 128 -4.72 14.49 11.57
#